data_AF-A0A517SAX0-F1
#
_entry.id   AF-A0A517SAX0-F1
#
_cell.length_a   1.000
_cell.length_b   1.000
_cell.length_c   1.000
_cell.angle_alpha   90.00
_cell.angle_beta   90.00
_cell.angle_gamma   90.00
#
_symmetry.space_group_name_H-M   'P 1'
#
loop_
_entity.id
_entity.type
_entity.pdbx_description
1 polymer ?
#
loop_
_entity_poly.entity_id
_entity_poly.type
_entity_poly.pdbx_seq_one_letter_code
_entity_poly.pdbx_strand_id
1 'polypeptide(L)'
;MKGSDSILKTVTTVAARLAPEDLRPGQDIAVLTEILECPTWLWPGEVSGVRPDEPVRLQITGRGSGRPLRIKAVCLPFVLVSRIDGKFRTLDVRRVQLVKLDRDFAKLVRKSLRRHAGAQTPPEA
;
A
#
# COMPACT_ATOMS: atom_id res chain seq x y z
N MET A 1 -32.51 6.55 -37.17
CA MET A 1 -31.36 5.61 -37.21
C MET A 1 -30.40 6.03 -36.10
N LYS A 2 -30.01 5.07 -35.25
CA LYS A 2 -29.33 5.26 -33.95
C LYS A 2 -27.98 5.99 -34.11
N GLY A 3 -27.87 7.18 -33.51
CA GLY A 3 -26.59 7.82 -33.22
C GLY A 3 -25.90 7.11 -32.06
N SER A 4 -24.62 6.79 -32.25
CA SER A 4 -23.78 6.07 -31.31
C SER A 4 -23.28 7.00 -30.20
N ASP A 5 -23.98 7.04 -29.07
CA ASP A 5 -23.42 7.58 -27.84
C ASP A 5 -22.74 6.46 -27.07
N SER A 6 -21.51 6.12 -27.45
CA SER A 6 -20.61 5.38 -26.57
C SER A 6 -20.05 6.33 -25.52
N ILE A 7 -20.90 6.71 -24.57
CA ILE A 7 -20.48 7.34 -23.32
C ILE A 7 -19.61 6.30 -22.61
N LEU A 8 -18.30 6.54 -22.55
CA LEU A 8 -17.40 5.77 -21.72
C LEU A 8 -17.89 5.90 -20.28
N LYS A 9 -18.62 4.90 -19.80
CA LYS A 9 -19.00 4.77 -18.39
C LYS A 9 -17.71 4.65 -17.61
N THR A 10 -17.26 5.74 -17.00
CA THR A 10 -16.18 5.71 -16.01
C THR A 10 -16.71 4.97 -14.79
N VAL A 11 -16.51 3.64 -14.79
CA VAL A 11 -16.90 2.80 -13.66
C VAL A 11 -15.87 3.00 -12.57
N THR A 12 -16.26 3.71 -11.51
CA THR A 12 -15.47 3.80 -10.29
C THR A 12 -15.43 2.42 -9.64
N THR A 13 -14.24 1.83 -9.50
CA THR A 13 -14.03 0.59 -8.77
C THR A 13 -13.53 0.89 -7.37
N VAL A 14 -13.98 0.10 -6.39
CA VAL A 14 -13.62 0.27 -4.98
C VAL A 14 -12.58 -0.77 -4.59
N ALA A 15 -11.50 -0.34 -3.94
CA ALA A 15 -10.51 -1.25 -3.39
C ALA A 15 -11.08 -1.99 -2.16
N ALA A 16 -10.90 -3.30 -2.11
CA ALA A 16 -11.42 -4.14 -1.03
C ALA A 16 -10.33 -4.44 0.00
N ARG A 17 -10.64 -4.36 1.30
CA ARG A 17 -9.71 -4.81 2.35
C ARG A 17 -9.43 -6.31 2.20
N LEU A 18 -8.18 -6.70 2.46
CA LEU A 18 -7.74 -8.09 2.45
C LEU A 18 -7.35 -8.53 3.85
N ALA A 19 -7.85 -9.70 4.25
CA ALA A 19 -7.30 -10.41 5.39
C ALA A 19 -5.94 -11.04 5.01
N PRO A 20 -5.03 -11.27 5.97
CA PRO A 20 -3.75 -11.94 5.72
C PRO A 20 -3.89 -13.26 4.95
N GLU A 21 -4.88 -14.07 5.30
CA GLU A 21 -5.19 -15.38 4.73
C GLU A 21 -5.73 -15.33 3.29
N ASP A 22 -6.14 -14.16 2.78
CA ASP A 22 -6.61 -13.96 1.41
C ASP A 22 -5.49 -13.59 0.43
N LEU A 23 -4.27 -13.38 0.94
CA LEU A 23 -3.13 -12.95 0.15
C LEU A 23 -2.64 -14.10 -0.73
N ARG A 24 -2.52 -13.82 -2.04
CA ARG A 24 -2.07 -14.78 -3.05
C ARG A 24 -0.99 -14.17 -3.94
N PRO A 25 0.04 -14.95 -4.33
CA PRO A 25 1.00 -14.52 -5.35
C PRO A 25 0.29 -14.03 -6.62
N GLY A 26 0.78 -12.93 -7.18
CA GLY A 26 0.17 -12.31 -8.34
C GLY A 26 -1.08 -11.47 -8.07
N GLN A 27 -1.41 -11.14 -6.82
CA GLN A 27 -2.39 -10.08 -6.55
C GLN A 27 -1.73 -8.70 -6.63
N ASP A 28 -2.52 -7.71 -7.05
CA ASP A 28 -2.18 -6.30 -6.97
C ASP A 28 -2.80 -5.72 -5.71
N ILE A 29 -1.96 -5.22 -4.82
CA ILE A 29 -2.37 -4.68 -3.52
C ILE A 29 -1.80 -3.28 -3.32
N ALA A 30 -2.35 -2.53 -2.37
CA ALA A 30 -1.73 -1.34 -1.83
C ALA A 30 -1.79 -1.38 -0.30
N VAL A 31 -0.85 -0.68 0.33
CA VAL A 31 -0.94 -0.38 1.77
C VAL A 31 -1.96 0.74 1.94
N LEU A 32 -2.99 0.50 2.75
CA LEU A 32 -3.99 1.50 3.13
C LEU A 32 -3.46 2.34 4.29
N THR A 33 -3.14 1.66 5.39
CA THR A 33 -2.54 2.23 6.61
C THR A 33 -1.44 1.31 7.15
N GLU A 34 -0.58 1.87 7.98
CA GLU A 34 0.47 1.16 8.69
C GLU A 34 0.43 1.50 10.18
N ILE A 35 0.88 0.54 11.00
CA ILE A 35 0.99 0.68 12.44
C ILE A 35 2.45 0.98 12.77
N LEU A 36 2.66 2.14 13.38
CA LEU A 36 3.93 2.55 13.94
C LEU A 36 3.88 2.37 15.46
N GLU A 37 4.83 1.61 15.99
CA GLU A 37 5.04 1.49 17.43
C GLU A 37 6.10 2.51 17.84
N CYS A 38 5.73 3.39 18.75
CA CYS A 38 6.53 4.50 19.22
C CYS A 38 6.70 4.42 20.74
N PRO A 39 7.85 4.81 21.28
CA PRO A 39 8.03 4.86 22.73
C PRO A 39 7.10 5.87 23.42
N THR A 40 6.62 5.54 24.62
CA THR A 40 5.67 6.35 25.40
C THR A 40 6.18 7.74 25.75
N TRP A 41 7.50 7.91 25.89
CA TRP A 41 8.13 9.18 26.24
C TRP A 41 8.00 10.26 25.15
N LEU A 42 7.52 9.92 23.94
CA LEU A 42 7.12 10.91 22.93
C LEU A 42 5.81 11.63 23.26
N TRP A 43 5.06 11.16 24.28
CA TRP A 43 3.80 11.74 24.76
C TRP A 43 3.87 12.06 26.27
N PRO A 44 4.77 12.96 26.71
CA PRO A 44 4.89 13.30 28.12
C PRO A 44 3.59 13.91 28.64
N GLY A 45 2.98 13.28 29.64
CA GLY A 45 1.81 13.82 30.38
C GLY A 45 0.44 13.56 29.77
N GLU A 46 0.33 13.03 28.54
CA GLU A 46 -0.98 12.78 27.91
C GLU A 46 -1.50 11.34 28.06
N VAL A 47 -0.63 10.38 28.32
CA VAL A 47 -1.01 8.96 28.33
C VAL A 47 -1.15 8.44 29.77
N SER A 48 -2.28 8.77 30.41
CA SER A 48 -2.59 8.19 31.73
C SER A 48 -2.85 6.69 31.59
N GLY A 49 -2.09 5.88 32.34
CA GLY A 49 -2.28 4.43 32.41
C GLY A 49 -1.42 3.57 31.48
N VAL A 50 -0.62 4.14 30.58
CA VAL A 50 0.35 3.38 29.78
C VAL A 50 1.69 3.36 30.51
N ARG A 51 2.26 2.16 30.68
CA ARG A 51 3.54 2.03 31.37
C ARG A 51 4.67 2.61 30.48
N PRO A 52 5.74 3.17 31.05
CA PRO A 52 6.85 3.73 30.26
C PRO A 52 7.52 2.72 29.32
N ASP A 53 7.41 1.43 29.60
CA ASP A 53 7.94 0.31 28.83
C ASP A 53 6.99 -0.22 27.75
N GLU A 54 5.73 0.26 27.68
CA GLU A 54 4.74 -0.22 26.71
C GLU A 54 4.64 0.73 25.51
N PRO A 55 4.87 0.27 24.27
CA PRO A 55 4.85 1.14 23.10
C PRO A 55 3.44 1.63 22.74
N VAL A 56 3.34 2.90 22.37
CA VAL A 56 2.14 3.51 21.82
C VAL A 56 2.01 3.12 20.35
N ARG A 57 0.85 2.57 19.96
CA ARG A 57 0.54 2.19 18.58
C ARG A 57 -0.21 3.31 17.86
N LEU A 58 0.41 3.85 16.82
CA LEU A 58 -0.20 4.85 15.93
C LEU A 58 -0.59 4.20 14.62
N GLN A 59 -1.82 4.44 14.18
CA GLN A 59 -2.23 4.13 12.81
C GLN A 59 -1.98 5.34 11.92
N ILE A 60 -1.10 5.19 10.93
CA ILE A 60 -0.71 6.26 10.02
C ILE A 60 -0.95 5.90 8.56
N THR A 61 -1.05 6.91 7.71
CA THR A 61 -1.04 6.75 6.25
C THR A 61 0.36 7.03 5.74
N GLY A 62 1.12 5.97 5.48
CA GLY A 62 2.51 6.09 5.03
C GLY A 62 2.66 6.78 3.66
N ARG A 63 3.85 7.33 3.38
CA ARG A 63 4.18 7.98 2.09
C ARG A 63 4.00 7.07 0.86
N GLY A 64 3.99 5.76 1.06
CA GLY A 64 3.75 4.75 0.03
C GLY A 64 2.29 4.33 -0.13
N SER A 65 1.35 4.91 0.64
CA SER A 65 -0.06 4.55 0.59
C SER A 65 -0.63 4.75 -0.83
N GLY A 66 -1.49 3.83 -1.24
CA GLY A 66 -2.10 3.83 -2.57
C GLY A 66 -1.16 3.42 -3.72
N ARG A 67 0.16 3.24 -3.50
CA ARG A 67 1.07 2.76 -4.56
C ARG A 67 0.89 1.26 -4.79
N PRO A 68 0.59 0.82 -6.03
CA PRO A 68 0.46 -0.61 -6.34
C PRO A 68 1.73 -1.41 -6.05
N LEU A 69 1.55 -2.51 -5.33
CA LEU A 69 2.53 -3.56 -5.07
C LEU A 69 2.01 -4.86 -5.68
N ARG A 70 2.92 -5.70 -6.18
CA ARG A 70 2.57 -7.05 -6.68
C ARG A 70 3.07 -8.09 -5.69
N ILE A 71 2.20 -8.98 -5.24
CA ILE A 71 2.61 -10.09 -4.36
C ILE A 71 3.45 -11.09 -5.17
N LYS A 72 4.61 -11.47 -4.61
CA LYS A 72 5.55 -12.41 -5.22
C LYS A 72 5.59 -13.74 -4.49
N ALA A 73 5.60 -13.70 -3.16
CA ALA A 73 5.53 -14.87 -2.30
C ALA A 73 4.82 -14.51 -0.98
N VAL A 74 4.21 -15.49 -0.35
CA VAL A 74 3.47 -15.35 0.91
C VAL A 74 3.99 -16.39 1.90
N CYS A 75 4.41 -15.94 3.07
CA CYS A 75 4.79 -16.76 4.22
C CYS A 75 4.30 -16.03 5.47
N LEU A 76 3.01 -16.17 5.80
CA LEU A 76 2.38 -15.36 6.84
C LEU A 76 3.16 -15.39 8.16
N PRO A 77 3.36 -14.24 8.83
CA PRO A 77 2.81 -12.91 8.50
C PRO A 77 3.62 -12.11 7.47
N PHE A 78 4.65 -12.69 6.87
CA PHE A 78 5.59 -12.01 5.97
C PHE A 78 5.22 -12.20 4.50
N VAL A 79 5.23 -11.11 3.74
CA VAL A 79 4.82 -11.14 2.32
C VAL A 79 5.85 -10.41 1.48
N LEU A 80 6.44 -11.12 0.53
CA LEU A 80 7.36 -10.52 -0.43
C LEU A 80 6.56 -9.83 -1.53
N VAL A 81 6.83 -8.55 -1.74
CA VAL A 81 6.18 -7.75 -2.79
C VAL A 81 7.21 -7.07 -3.68
N SER A 82 6.86 -6.90 -4.96
CA SER A 82 7.61 -6.03 -5.86
C SER A 82 6.94 -4.68 -6.02
N ARG A 83 7.75 -3.62 -5.98
CA ARG A 83 7.38 -2.23 -6.22
C ARG A 83 7.41 -1.90 -7.71
N ILE A 84 6.89 -0.72 -8.05
CA ILE A 84 6.79 -0.23 -9.44
C ILE A 84 8.17 0.08 -10.03
N ASP A 85 9.10 0.52 -9.18
CA ASP A 85 10.52 0.77 -9.48
C ASP A 85 11.35 -0.51 -9.68
N GLY A 86 10.73 -1.69 -9.64
CA GLY A 86 11.40 -2.98 -9.80
C GLY A 86 12.07 -3.50 -8.53
N LYS A 87 12.13 -2.70 -7.44
CA LYS A 87 12.69 -3.16 -6.16
C LYS A 87 11.70 -4.10 -5.45
N PHE A 88 12.23 -4.95 -4.57
CA PHE A 88 11.44 -5.83 -3.72
C PHE A 88 11.48 -5.33 -2.28
N ARG A 89 10.44 -5.63 -1.52
CA ARG A 89 10.46 -5.51 -0.06
C ARG A 89 9.57 -6.56 0.58
N THR A 90 9.85 -6.88 1.83
CA THR A 90 8.98 -7.72 2.65
C THR A 90 8.03 -6.84 3.45
N LEU A 91 6.76 -7.23 3.53
CA LEU A 91 5.76 -6.64 4.39
C LEU A 91 5.51 -7.58 5.57
N ASP A 92 5.45 -7.04 6.78
CA ASP A 92 4.82 -7.73 7.92
C ASP A 92 3.36 -7.29 7.96
N VAL A 93 2.44 -8.21 7.62
CA VAL A 93 1.00 -7.91 7.50
C VAL A 93 0.33 -7.64 8.84
N ARG A 94 1.01 -7.90 9.97
CA ARG A 94 0.52 -7.49 11.30
C ARG A 94 0.65 -5.98 11.51
N ARG A 95 1.51 -5.32 10.74
CA ARG A 95 1.81 -3.89 10.86
C ARG A 95 1.18 -3.05 9.76
N VAL A 96 0.45 -3.66 8.81
CA VAL A 96 -0.15 -2.93 7.69
C VAL A 96 -1.55 -3.44 7.38
N GLN A 97 -2.44 -2.54 7.00
CA GLN A 97 -3.71 -2.90 6.39
C GLN A 97 -3.54 -2.87 4.87
N LEU A 98 -3.90 -3.97 4.22
CA LEU A 98 -3.78 -4.14 2.77
C LEU A 98 -5.15 -4.07 2.11
N VAL A 99 -5.18 -3.47 0.92
CA VAL A 99 -6.33 -3.49 0.04
C VAL A 99 -5.97 -4.12 -1.30
N LYS A 100 -6.88 -4.92 -1.85
CA LYS A 100 -6.83 -5.41 -3.22
C LYS A 100 -7.18 -4.25 -4.14
N LEU A 101 -6.31 -4.01 -5.11
CA LEU A 101 -6.58 -3.06 -6.18
C LEU A 101 -7.30 -3.75 -7.33
N ASP A 102 -8.17 -3.00 -8.02
CA ASP A 102 -8.62 -3.40 -9.33
C ASP A 102 -7.42 -3.56 -10.28
N ARG A 103 -7.49 -4.59 -11.13
CA ARG A 103 -6.37 -4.98 -11.99
C ARG A 103 -6.06 -3.91 -13.02
N ASP A 104 -7.09 -3.27 -13.58
CA ASP A 104 -6.91 -2.27 -14.63
C ASP A 104 -6.46 -0.94 -14.04
N PHE A 105 -7.00 -0.56 -12.87
CA PHE A 105 -6.45 0.53 -12.07
C PHE A 105 -4.95 0.33 -11.78
N ALA A 106 -4.56 -0.83 -11.25
CA ALA A 106 -3.16 -1.12 -10.91
C ALA A 106 -2.22 -1.07 -12.12
N LYS A 107 -2.67 -1.57 -13.29
CA LYS A 107 -1.93 -1.45 -14.55
C LYS A 107 -1.76 0.00 -14.99
N LEU A 108 -2.84 0.79 -14.95
CA LEU A 108 -2.81 2.20 -15.34
C LEU A 108 -1.83 3.00 -14.48
N VAL A 109 -1.91 2.85 -13.15
CA VAL A 109 -1.00 3.53 -12.21
C VAL A 109 0.46 3.11 -12.45
N ARG A 110 0.74 1.82 -12.66
CA ARG A 110 2.09 1.35 -13.00
C ARG A 110 2.62 1.97 -14.29
N LYS A 111 1.79 2.02 -15.34
CA LYS A 111 2.16 2.61 -16.63
C LYS A 111 2.47 4.11 -16.47
N SER A 112 1.65 4.84 -15.72
CA SER A 112 1.84 6.26 -15.47
C SER A 112 3.10 6.53 -14.65
N LEU A 113 3.33 5.79 -13.56
CA LEU A 113 4.47 6.02 -12.68
C LEU A 113 5.82 5.60 -13.30
N ARG A 114 5.85 4.55 -14.13
CA ARG A 114 7.07 4.16 -14.86
C ARG A 114 7.52 5.21 -15.87
N ARG A 115 6.58 5.89 -16.53
CA ARG A 115 6.88 6.99 -17.46
C ARG A 115 7.58 8.16 -16.75
N HIS A 116 7.19 8.44 -15.50
CA HIS A 116 7.78 9.53 -14.72
C HIS A 116 9.08 9.12 -14.03
N ALA A 117 9.23 7.83 -13.66
CA ALA A 117 10.48 7.31 -13.10
C ALA A 117 11.63 7.26 -14.11
N GLY A 118 11.33 7.05 -15.40
CA GLY A 118 12.32 7.14 -16.49
C GLY A 118 12.78 8.57 -16.83
N ALA A 119 12.13 9.59 -16.27
CA ALA A 119 12.44 11.01 -16.52
C ALA A 119 13.20 11.68 -15.36
N GLN A 120 13.48 10.97 -14.26
CA GLN A 120 14.27 11.46 -13.14
C GLN A 120 15.61 10.73 -13.08
N THR A 121 16.59 11.24 -13.80
CA THR A 121 18.01 11.00 -13.52
C THR A 121 18.30 11.55 -12.11
N PRO A 122 18.95 10.81 -11.20
CA PRO A 122 19.32 11.36 -9.89
C PRO A 122 20.28 12.54 -10.10
N PRO A 123 20.21 13.64 -9.32
CA PRO A 123 21.33 14.56 -9.22
C PRO A 123 22.53 13.79 -8.64
N GLU A 124 23.63 13.85 -9.37
CA GLU A 124 24.95 13.38 -8.99
C GLU A 124 25.34 14.03 -7.64
N ALA A 125 25.87 13.22 -6.73
CA ALA A 125 26.29 13.62 -5.39
C ALA A 125 27.62 14.38 -5.42
#